data_AF-A0A351GNZ1-F1
#
_entry.id   AF-A0A351GNZ1-F1
#
_cell.length_a   1.000
_cell.length_b   1.000
_cell.length_c   1.000
_cell.angle_alpha   90.00
_cell.angle_beta   90.00
_cell.angle_gamma   90.00
#
_symmetry.space_group_name_H-M   'P 1'
#
loop_
_entity.id
_entity.type
_entity.pdbx_description
1 polymer ?
#
loop_
_entity_poly.entity_id
_entity_poly.type
_entity_poly.pdbx_seq_one_letter_code
_entity_poly.pdbx_strand_id
1 'polypeptide(L)'
;TTTELNLADFFRSNNISYEPVPIETNAEAQQQYLAGACDVYTTDASGLAATRATFEDPSAHVVLPEIVSKEPLGPLVRHGDNDWGDVVRWSLNALIAAEELGVTSANIAELSSAPTNNPEVNRLLGTEGNLGEMLGLDAEWAKRAIMAGGNYGELFEKNIGENTPIGLARGLNAQWKNGGLIYTPPFR
;
A
#
# COMPACT_ATOMS: atom_id res chain seq x y z
N THR A 1 -14.83 -7.83 1.65
CA THR A 1 -13.48 -8.43 1.72
C THR A 1 -13.62 -9.95 1.78
N THR A 2 -12.53 -10.70 1.78
CA THR A 2 -12.48 -12.18 1.99
C THR A 2 -12.43 -12.60 3.46
N THR A 3 -12.50 -11.63 4.38
CA THR A 3 -12.29 -11.80 5.82
C THR A 3 -13.16 -12.91 6.43
N GLU A 4 -14.46 -12.93 6.16
CA GLU A 4 -15.39 -13.94 6.73
C GLU A 4 -15.03 -15.37 6.29
N LEU A 5 -14.70 -15.55 5.00
CA LEU A 5 -14.32 -16.86 4.46
C LEU A 5 -13.02 -17.36 5.10
N ASN A 6 -12.02 -16.49 5.22
CA ASN A 6 -10.74 -16.82 5.85
C ASN A 6 -10.89 -17.13 7.34
N LEU A 7 -11.77 -16.41 8.06
CA LEU A 7 -12.08 -16.66 9.46
C LEU A 7 -12.68 -18.06 9.64
N ALA A 8 -13.67 -18.41 8.80
CA ALA A 8 -14.32 -19.71 8.85
C ALA A 8 -13.31 -20.86 8.63
N ASP A 9 -12.41 -20.71 7.66
CA ASP A 9 -11.38 -21.72 7.38
C ASP A 9 -10.33 -21.82 8.49
N PHE A 10 -9.90 -20.69 9.07
CA PHE A 10 -8.96 -20.66 10.18
C PHE A 10 -9.52 -21.38 11.42
N PHE A 11 -10.73 -21.05 11.85
CA PHE A 11 -11.33 -21.67 13.04
C PHE A 11 -11.65 -23.16 12.82
N ARG A 12 -12.14 -23.54 11.63
CA ARG A 12 -12.39 -24.94 11.28
C ARG A 12 -11.11 -25.77 11.30
N SER A 13 -10.05 -25.29 10.65
CA SER A 13 -8.77 -26.02 10.54
C SER A 13 -8.05 -26.17 11.88
N ASN A 14 -8.31 -25.29 12.84
CA ASN A 14 -7.72 -25.32 14.17
C ASN A 14 -8.64 -25.92 15.24
N ASN A 15 -9.83 -26.43 14.86
CA ASN A 15 -10.81 -27.00 15.78
C ASN A 15 -11.21 -26.03 16.92
N ILE A 16 -11.39 -24.75 16.58
CA ILE A 16 -11.79 -23.68 17.51
C ILE A 16 -13.26 -23.34 17.24
N SER A 17 -14.07 -23.24 18.30
CA SER A 17 -15.45 -22.75 18.22
C SER A 17 -15.49 -21.22 18.14
N TYR A 18 -16.37 -20.67 17.30
CA TYR A 18 -16.67 -19.24 17.25
C TYR A 18 -18.11 -19.00 16.80
N GLU A 19 -18.60 -17.81 17.09
CA GLU A 19 -19.88 -17.31 16.60
C GLU A 19 -19.61 -16.08 15.71
N PRO A 20 -19.79 -16.17 14.38
CA PRO A 20 -19.61 -15.02 13.51
C PRO A 20 -20.73 -14.00 13.72
N VAL A 21 -20.35 -12.72 13.81
CA VAL A 21 -21.28 -11.59 13.72
C VAL A 21 -20.99 -10.87 12.40
N PRO A 22 -21.74 -11.16 11.32
CA PRO A 22 -21.54 -10.48 10.05
C PRO A 22 -21.98 -9.02 10.15
N ILE A 23 -21.24 -8.15 9.47
CA ILE A 23 -21.43 -6.69 9.45
C ILE A 23 -21.39 -6.21 8.01
N GLU A 24 -22.05 -5.10 7.73
CA GLU A 24 -22.01 -4.48 6.40
C GLU A 24 -20.90 -3.43 6.28
N THR A 25 -20.60 -2.74 7.38
CA THR A 25 -19.69 -1.58 7.37
C THR A 25 -18.69 -1.57 8.53
N ASN A 26 -17.53 -0.95 8.30
CA ASN A 26 -16.51 -0.78 9.35
C ASN A 26 -17.06 0.01 10.56
N ALA A 27 -17.93 0.99 10.34
CA ALA A 27 -18.52 1.79 11.40
C ALA A 27 -19.44 0.96 12.32
N GLU A 28 -20.26 0.09 11.72
CA GLU A 28 -21.09 -0.87 12.45
C GLU A 28 -20.24 -1.83 13.28
N ALA A 29 -19.20 -2.41 12.67
CA ALA A 29 -18.29 -3.33 13.35
C ALA A 29 -17.60 -2.69 14.56
N GLN A 30 -17.14 -1.44 14.42
CA GLN A 30 -16.51 -0.70 15.52
C GLN A 30 -17.49 -0.48 16.67
N GLN A 31 -18.73 -0.07 16.36
CA GLN A 31 -19.75 0.16 17.38
C GLN A 31 -20.05 -1.12 18.17
N GLN A 32 -20.22 -2.26 17.49
CA GLN A 32 -20.51 -3.54 18.14
C GLN A 32 -19.34 -4.00 19.03
N TYR A 33 -18.10 -3.89 18.52
CA TYR A 33 -16.90 -4.25 19.27
C TYR A 33 -16.71 -3.37 20.52
N LEU A 34 -16.82 -2.05 20.39
CA LEU A 34 -16.66 -1.11 21.50
C LEU A 34 -17.80 -1.20 22.53
N ALA A 35 -19.00 -1.62 22.11
CA ALA A 35 -20.12 -1.89 23.01
C ALA A 35 -19.99 -3.24 23.74
N GLY A 36 -18.97 -4.05 23.43
CA GLY A 36 -18.77 -5.37 24.03
C GLY A 36 -19.72 -6.44 23.49
N ALA A 37 -20.36 -6.22 22.34
CA ALA A 37 -21.20 -7.22 21.69
C ALA A 37 -20.37 -8.34 21.00
N CYS A 38 -19.07 -8.09 20.77
CA CYS A 38 -18.13 -9.06 20.21
C CYS A 38 -16.83 -9.07 21.00
N ASP A 39 -16.30 -10.26 21.27
CA ASP A 39 -15.02 -10.41 21.98
C ASP A 39 -13.80 -10.05 21.11
N VAL A 40 -13.92 -10.27 19.79
CA VAL A 40 -12.82 -10.12 18.82
C VAL A 40 -13.30 -9.42 17.57
N TYR A 41 -12.45 -8.55 17.02
CA TYR A 41 -12.64 -7.87 15.73
C TYR A 41 -11.62 -8.44 14.72
N THR A 42 -12.05 -8.76 13.50
CA THR A 42 -11.13 -9.23 12.45
C THR A 42 -11.30 -8.48 11.13
N THR A 43 -10.16 -8.15 10.51
CA THR A 43 -9.99 -7.63 9.14
C THR A 43 -8.49 -7.70 8.82
N ASP A 44 -8.05 -7.08 7.72
CA ASP A 44 -6.63 -6.97 7.37
C ASP A 44 -5.82 -6.33 8.50
N ALA A 45 -4.57 -6.77 8.72
CA ALA A 45 -3.74 -6.26 9.82
C ALA A 45 -3.54 -4.73 9.79
N SER A 46 -3.40 -4.15 8.59
CA SER A 46 -3.34 -2.69 8.41
C SER A 46 -4.68 -2.02 8.72
N GLY A 47 -5.81 -2.65 8.36
CA GLY A 47 -7.16 -2.19 8.69
C GLY A 47 -7.44 -2.23 10.19
N LEU A 48 -6.94 -3.25 10.89
CA LEU A 48 -6.98 -3.35 12.35
C LEU A 48 -6.17 -2.23 13.01
N ALA A 49 -4.93 -1.99 12.55
CA ALA A 49 -4.10 -0.92 13.07
C ALA A 49 -4.74 0.46 12.85
N ALA A 50 -5.30 0.70 11.65
CA ALA A 50 -5.98 1.94 11.31
C ALA A 50 -7.25 2.15 12.15
N THR A 51 -8.07 1.09 12.31
CA THR A 51 -9.28 1.13 13.13
C THR A 51 -8.96 1.35 14.61
N ARG A 52 -7.96 0.65 15.15
CA ARG A 52 -7.50 0.85 16.53
C ARG A 52 -7.07 2.29 16.77
N ALA A 53 -6.39 2.92 15.80
CA ALA A 53 -5.92 4.30 15.91
C ALA A 53 -7.07 5.33 15.99
N THR A 54 -8.32 4.97 15.65
CA THR A 54 -9.49 5.85 15.77
C THR A 54 -10.25 5.70 17.08
N PHE A 55 -9.88 4.76 17.94
CA PHE A 55 -10.55 4.55 19.24
C PHE A 55 -10.14 5.61 20.27
N GLU A 56 -11.00 5.83 21.28
CA GLU A 56 -10.76 6.81 22.34
C GLU A 56 -9.52 6.44 23.18
N ASP A 57 -9.36 5.16 23.52
CA ASP A 57 -8.14 4.61 24.13
C ASP A 57 -7.57 3.48 23.26
N PRO A 58 -6.74 3.78 22.26
CA PRO A 58 -6.11 2.77 21.41
C PRO A 58 -5.27 1.74 22.18
N SER A 59 -4.77 2.11 23.37
CA SER A 59 -3.89 1.25 24.17
C SER A 59 -4.64 0.14 24.89
N ALA A 60 -5.96 0.27 25.05
CA ALA A 60 -6.83 -0.77 25.58
C ALA A 60 -7.06 -1.95 24.61
N HIS A 61 -6.58 -1.84 23.36
CA HIS A 61 -6.84 -2.81 22.30
C HIS A 61 -5.55 -3.39 21.72
N VAL A 62 -5.48 -4.72 21.64
CA VAL A 62 -4.30 -5.44 21.14
C VAL A 62 -4.64 -6.09 19.80
N VAL A 63 -3.80 -5.81 18.79
CA VAL A 63 -3.77 -6.59 17.55
C VAL A 63 -2.92 -7.83 17.81
N LEU A 64 -3.52 -9.01 17.69
CA LEU A 64 -2.84 -10.28 17.90
C LEU A 64 -1.77 -10.54 16.83
N PRO A 65 -0.70 -11.28 17.14
CA PRO A 65 0.42 -11.49 16.21
C PRO A 65 0.11 -12.45 15.06
N GLU A 66 -0.93 -13.28 15.17
CA GLU A 66 -1.28 -14.27 14.15
C GLU A 66 -1.78 -13.63 12.85
N ILE A 67 -1.13 -13.97 11.73
CA ILE A 67 -1.59 -13.66 10.39
C ILE A 67 -2.23 -14.90 9.79
N VAL A 68 -3.55 -14.86 9.60
CA VAL A 68 -4.35 -16.04 9.21
C VAL A 68 -4.62 -16.13 7.70
N SER A 69 -4.30 -15.10 6.94
CA SER A 69 -4.54 -15.04 5.48
C SER A 69 -3.51 -14.15 4.76
N LYS A 70 -3.46 -14.26 3.42
CA LYS A 70 -2.62 -13.42 2.55
C LYS A 70 -3.51 -12.43 1.81
N GLU A 71 -3.35 -11.14 2.09
CA GLU A 71 -4.17 -10.07 1.52
C GLU A 71 -3.27 -9.01 0.86
N PRO A 72 -2.81 -9.22 -0.39
CA PRO A 72 -1.96 -8.27 -1.10
C PRO A 72 -2.80 -7.14 -1.72
N LEU A 73 -2.96 -6.05 -0.98
CA LEU A 73 -3.69 -4.88 -1.45
C LEU A 73 -2.95 -4.22 -2.61
N GLY A 74 -3.65 -3.99 -3.72
CA GLY A 74 -3.11 -3.29 -4.88
C GLY A 74 -4.22 -2.62 -5.68
N PRO A 75 -3.85 -1.74 -6.64
CA PRO A 75 -4.81 -1.13 -7.54
C PRO A 75 -5.57 -2.19 -8.34
N LEU A 76 -6.89 -2.03 -8.44
CA LEU A 76 -7.75 -2.89 -9.26
C LEU A 76 -8.46 -2.04 -10.32
N VAL A 77 -8.46 -2.54 -11.55
CA VAL A 77 -9.12 -1.92 -12.70
C VAL A 77 -10.09 -2.91 -13.33
N ARG A 78 -11.01 -2.42 -14.17
CA ARG A 78 -11.89 -3.28 -14.95
C ARG A 78 -11.09 -4.08 -15.98
N HIS A 79 -11.46 -5.34 -16.19
CA HIS A 79 -10.94 -6.12 -17.30
C HIS A 79 -11.35 -5.54 -18.66
N GLY A 80 -10.51 -5.74 -19.67
CA GLY A 80 -10.77 -5.32 -21.05
C GLY A 80 -10.28 -3.90 -21.40
N ASP A 81 -9.75 -3.16 -20.43
CA ASP A 81 -9.14 -1.84 -20.63
C ASP A 81 -7.64 -1.92 -20.31
N ASN A 82 -6.86 -2.43 -21.27
CA ASN A 82 -5.45 -2.70 -21.08
C ASN A 82 -4.63 -1.40 -20.95
N ASP A 83 -4.98 -0.37 -21.72
CA ASP A 83 -4.29 0.92 -21.70
C ASP A 83 -4.41 1.56 -20.30
N TRP A 84 -5.63 1.55 -19.73
CA TRP A 84 -5.82 2.03 -18.36
C TRP A 84 -5.12 1.15 -17.31
N GLY A 85 -5.14 -0.17 -17.50
CA GLY A 85 -4.41 -1.10 -16.64
C GLY A 85 -2.90 -0.83 -16.65
N ASP A 86 -2.34 -0.48 -17.80
CA ASP A 86 -0.93 -0.14 -17.96
C ASP A 86 -0.58 1.17 -17.25
N VAL A 87 -1.40 2.22 -17.43
CA VAL A 87 -1.23 3.49 -16.72
C VAL A 87 -1.22 3.31 -15.20
N VAL A 88 -2.19 2.56 -14.66
CA VAL A 88 -2.30 2.33 -13.21
C VAL A 88 -1.12 1.50 -12.67
N ARG A 89 -0.77 0.42 -13.38
CA ARG A 89 0.35 -0.45 -13.01
C ARG A 89 1.68 0.31 -13.02
N TRP A 90 1.93 1.09 -14.07
CA TRP A 90 3.17 1.83 -14.21
C TRP A 90 3.24 3.05 -13.28
N SER A 91 2.11 3.64 -12.93
CA SER A 91 2.06 4.66 -11.87
C SER A 91 2.55 4.10 -10.54
N LEU A 92 2.07 2.93 -10.11
CA LEU A 92 2.56 2.28 -8.89
C LEU A 92 4.06 1.95 -8.98
N ASN A 93 4.50 1.35 -10.10
CA ASN A 93 5.91 1.03 -10.32
C ASN A 93 6.81 2.27 -10.29
N ALA A 94 6.35 3.42 -10.80
CA ALA A 94 7.13 4.67 -10.76
C ALA A 94 7.34 5.17 -9.33
N LEU A 95 6.31 5.09 -8.48
CA LEU A 95 6.42 5.47 -7.06
C LEU A 95 7.39 4.54 -6.32
N ILE A 96 7.36 3.23 -6.62
CA ILE A 96 8.25 2.23 -6.04
C ILE A 96 9.70 2.44 -6.51
N ALA A 97 9.91 2.60 -7.82
CA ALA A 97 11.22 2.84 -8.41
C ALA A 97 11.84 4.15 -7.90
N ALA A 98 11.03 5.19 -7.74
CA ALA A 98 11.49 6.46 -7.19
C ALA A 98 12.08 6.29 -5.79
N GLU A 99 11.43 5.53 -4.91
CA GLU A 99 11.99 5.21 -3.59
C GLU A 99 13.29 4.40 -3.72
N GLU A 100 13.30 3.38 -4.59
CA GLU A 100 14.48 2.55 -4.80
C GLU A 100 15.70 3.36 -5.27
N LEU A 101 15.48 4.33 -6.16
CA LEU A 101 16.50 5.18 -6.77
C LEU A 101 16.83 6.45 -5.94
N GLY A 102 16.14 6.68 -4.82
CA GLY A 102 16.34 7.85 -3.97
C GLY A 102 15.76 9.15 -4.55
N VAL A 103 14.83 9.06 -5.48
CA VAL A 103 14.03 10.19 -5.98
C VAL A 103 12.91 10.48 -4.97
N THR A 104 12.86 11.69 -4.45
CA THR A 104 11.89 12.14 -3.45
C THR A 104 11.13 13.36 -3.94
N SER A 105 10.02 13.69 -3.29
CA SER A 105 9.31 14.94 -3.53
C SER A 105 10.19 16.20 -3.39
N ALA A 106 11.24 16.13 -2.56
CA ALA A 106 12.16 17.24 -2.29
C ALA A 106 13.24 17.45 -3.37
N ASN A 107 13.73 16.38 -4.02
CA ASN A 107 14.85 16.47 -4.97
C ASN A 107 14.44 16.30 -6.44
N ILE A 108 13.20 15.90 -6.72
CA ILE A 108 12.77 15.56 -8.08
C ILE A 108 12.89 16.71 -9.08
N ALA A 109 12.67 17.96 -8.63
CA ALA A 109 12.81 19.13 -9.49
C ALA A 109 14.27 19.34 -9.95
N GLU A 110 15.23 19.10 -9.06
CA GLU A 110 16.65 19.17 -9.38
C GLU A 110 17.06 18.02 -10.30
N LEU A 111 16.71 16.78 -9.94
CA LEU A 111 17.06 15.57 -10.70
C LEU A 111 16.45 15.52 -12.10
N SER A 112 15.36 16.24 -12.35
CA SER A 112 14.72 16.32 -13.68
C SER A 112 15.15 17.55 -14.50
N SER A 113 16.02 18.41 -13.99
CA SER A 113 16.47 19.62 -14.69
C SER A 113 17.47 19.33 -15.83
N ALA A 114 18.21 18.23 -15.72
CA ALA A 114 19.14 17.72 -16.71
C ALA A 114 19.38 16.21 -16.47
N PRO A 115 19.86 15.46 -17.48
CA PRO A 115 20.25 14.06 -17.29
C PRO A 115 21.30 13.91 -16.18
N THR A 116 21.04 12.98 -15.26
CA THR A 116 21.96 12.55 -14.19
C THR A 116 22.95 11.49 -14.70
N ASN A 117 23.90 11.10 -13.85
CA ASN A 117 24.81 9.98 -14.12
C ASN A 117 24.13 8.59 -14.02
N ASN A 118 22.87 8.51 -13.58
CA ASN A 118 22.12 7.28 -13.49
C ASN A 118 21.07 7.22 -14.65
N PRO A 119 21.29 6.39 -15.67
CA PRO A 119 20.37 6.28 -16.81
C PRO A 119 18.95 5.86 -16.42
N GLU A 120 18.79 5.08 -15.35
CA GLU A 120 17.47 4.61 -14.92
C GLU A 120 16.66 5.74 -14.26
N VAL A 121 17.33 6.64 -13.50
CA VAL A 121 16.72 7.90 -13.03
C VAL A 121 16.32 8.75 -14.22
N ASN A 122 17.16 8.84 -15.25
CA ASN A 122 16.88 9.66 -16.42
C ASN A 122 15.65 9.17 -17.21
N ARG A 123 15.50 7.85 -17.35
CA ARG A 123 14.34 7.21 -17.98
C ARG A 123 13.07 7.37 -17.16
N LEU A 124 13.18 7.20 -15.84
CA LEU A 124 12.06 7.41 -14.91
C LEU A 124 11.56 8.86 -14.96
N LEU A 125 12.47 9.84 -15.02
CA LEU A 125 12.13 11.26 -14.98
C LEU A 125 11.88 11.91 -16.35
N GLY A 126 12.00 11.14 -17.44
CA GLY A 126 11.78 11.62 -18.79
C GLY A 126 12.89 12.51 -19.35
N THR A 127 14.07 12.55 -18.73
CA THR A 127 15.24 13.27 -19.26
C THR A 127 16.06 12.44 -20.25
N GLU A 128 15.77 11.13 -20.37
CA GLU A 128 16.29 10.21 -21.38
C GLU A 128 15.15 9.32 -21.90
N GLY A 129 15.01 9.23 -23.23
CA GLY A 129 13.98 8.40 -23.86
C GLY A 129 12.56 8.97 -23.75
N ASN A 130 11.56 8.18 -24.12
CA ASN A 130 10.15 8.58 -24.11
C ASN A 130 9.23 7.39 -23.72
N LEU A 131 9.42 6.83 -22.52
CA LEU A 131 8.60 5.70 -22.05
C LEU A 131 7.11 6.06 -21.91
N GLY A 132 6.78 7.34 -21.73
CA GLY A 132 5.39 7.81 -21.62
C GLY A 132 4.55 7.54 -22.87
N GLU A 133 5.14 7.60 -24.07
CA GLU A 133 4.42 7.38 -25.33
C GLU A 133 3.84 5.97 -25.44
N MET A 134 4.52 4.97 -24.84
CA MET A 134 4.00 3.60 -24.76
C MET A 134 2.75 3.48 -23.88
N LEU A 135 2.51 4.46 -23.01
CA LEU A 135 1.34 4.57 -22.13
C LEU A 135 0.31 5.60 -22.66
N GLY A 136 0.57 6.22 -23.82
CA GLY A 136 -0.24 7.34 -24.31
C GLY A 136 -0.12 8.62 -23.48
N LEU A 137 0.96 8.77 -22.70
CA LEU A 137 1.25 9.91 -21.83
C LEU A 137 2.47 10.70 -22.32
N ASP A 138 2.69 11.88 -21.73
CA ASP A 138 3.92 12.65 -21.97
C ASP A 138 5.14 12.02 -21.28
N ALA A 139 6.34 12.44 -21.67
CA ALA A 139 7.59 11.93 -21.09
C ALA A 139 7.74 12.21 -19.59
N GLU A 140 7.01 13.19 -19.04
CA GLU A 140 7.07 13.57 -17.63
C GLU A 140 6.05 12.82 -16.75
N TRP A 141 5.31 11.84 -17.28
CA TRP A 141 4.20 11.18 -16.57
C TRP A 141 4.58 10.66 -15.17
N ALA A 142 5.73 9.99 -15.05
CA ALA A 142 6.20 9.43 -13.79
C ALA A 142 6.66 10.53 -12.83
N LYS A 143 7.34 11.56 -13.33
CA LYS A 143 7.67 12.76 -12.56
C LYS A 143 6.40 13.40 -11.96
N ARG A 144 5.34 13.55 -12.77
CA ARG A 144 4.05 14.09 -12.30
C ARG A 144 3.41 13.22 -11.24
N ALA A 145 3.43 11.89 -11.41
CA ALA A 145 2.91 10.95 -10.41
C ALA A 145 3.65 11.08 -9.07
N ILE A 146 4.98 11.14 -9.10
CA ILE A 146 5.80 11.30 -7.89
C ILE A 146 5.58 12.69 -7.26
N MET A 147 5.48 13.76 -8.05
CA MET A 147 5.22 15.11 -7.52
C MET A 147 3.84 15.25 -6.87
N ALA A 148 2.87 14.39 -7.20
CA ALA A 148 1.53 14.44 -6.62
C ALA A 148 1.50 14.05 -5.13
N GLY A 149 2.41 13.18 -4.68
CA GLY A 149 2.36 12.63 -3.31
C GLY A 149 3.67 12.16 -2.70
N GLY A 150 4.79 12.24 -3.43
CA GLY A 150 6.05 11.61 -3.08
C GLY A 150 6.17 10.19 -3.63
N ASN A 151 7.32 9.56 -3.41
CA ASN A 151 7.56 8.15 -3.74
C ASN A 151 6.79 7.19 -2.80
N TYR A 152 6.90 5.88 -3.02
CA TYR A 152 6.20 4.87 -2.23
C TYR A 152 6.50 4.96 -0.72
N GLY A 153 7.76 5.17 -0.35
CA GLY A 153 8.16 5.33 1.04
C GLY A 153 7.60 6.60 1.69
N GLU A 154 7.62 7.73 0.98
CA GLU A 154 7.03 8.99 1.45
C GLU A 154 5.52 8.85 1.68
N LEU A 155 4.83 8.19 0.75
CA LEU A 155 3.40 7.89 0.88
C LEU A 155 3.11 6.96 2.06
N PHE A 156 3.92 5.91 2.25
CA PHE A 156 3.77 4.99 3.38
C PHE A 156 3.94 5.75 4.71
N GLU A 157 5.06 6.45 4.87
CA GLU A 157 5.40 7.14 6.12
C GLU A 157 4.40 8.24 6.48
N LYS A 158 3.92 8.98 5.48
CA LYS A 158 2.94 10.05 5.69
C LYS A 158 1.58 9.55 6.14
N ASN A 159 1.15 8.39 5.65
CA ASN A 159 -0.24 7.95 5.83
C ASN A 159 -0.40 6.88 6.91
N ILE A 160 0.52 5.92 6.99
CA ILE A 160 0.37 4.74 7.86
C ILE A 160 1.64 4.37 8.64
N GLY A 161 2.76 5.05 8.38
CA GLY A 161 4.06 4.71 8.96
C GLY A 161 4.18 4.94 10.47
N GLU A 162 5.38 4.69 10.99
CA GLU A 162 5.68 4.70 12.43
C GLU A 162 5.42 6.06 13.09
N ASN A 163 5.49 7.15 12.31
CA ASN A 163 5.26 8.51 12.78
C ASN A 163 3.79 8.95 12.71
N THR A 164 2.88 8.04 12.37
CA THR A 164 1.43 8.27 12.34
C THR A 164 0.76 7.62 13.55
N PRO A 165 -0.49 8.00 13.91
CA PRO A 165 -1.25 7.28 14.92
C PRO A 165 -1.45 5.78 14.61
N ILE A 166 -1.34 5.37 13.34
CA ILE A 166 -1.44 3.97 12.92
C ILE A 166 -0.17 3.20 13.28
N GLY A 167 1.00 3.82 13.09
CA GLY A 167 2.27 3.33 13.61
C GLY A 167 2.78 2.03 12.99
N LEU A 168 2.54 1.78 11.69
CA LEU A 168 3.01 0.56 11.04
C LEU A 168 4.48 0.65 10.65
N ALA A 169 5.25 -0.35 11.04
CA ALA A 169 6.55 -0.61 10.44
C ALA A 169 6.39 -1.12 8.99
N ARG A 170 7.42 -0.92 8.17
CA ARG A 170 7.40 -1.31 6.75
C ARG A 170 7.13 -2.80 6.53
N GLY A 171 7.79 -3.69 7.27
CA GLY A 171 7.59 -5.14 7.17
C GLY A 171 7.69 -5.65 5.72
N LEU A 172 6.69 -6.42 5.27
CA LEU A 172 6.63 -6.90 3.88
C LEU A 172 6.54 -5.76 2.84
N ASN A 173 6.10 -4.57 3.24
CA ASN A 173 6.05 -3.38 2.40
C ASN A 173 7.39 -2.63 2.31
N ALA A 174 8.47 -3.16 2.92
CA ALA A 174 9.81 -2.64 2.68
C ALA A 174 10.24 -2.91 1.23
N GLN A 175 11.18 -2.09 0.74
CA GLN A 175 11.87 -2.34 -0.53
C GLN A 175 12.49 -3.74 -0.53
N TRP A 176 12.51 -4.40 -1.69
CA TRP A 176 13.09 -5.73 -1.85
C TRP A 176 14.55 -5.82 -1.37
N LYS A 177 15.34 -4.77 -1.63
CA LYS A 177 16.74 -4.64 -1.16
C LYS A 177 16.88 -4.50 0.37
N ASN A 178 15.77 -4.22 1.06
CA ASN A 178 15.68 -4.06 2.50
C ASN A 178 14.89 -5.21 3.16
N GLY A 179 14.76 -6.35 2.48
CA GLY A 179 14.12 -7.56 3.03
C GLY A 179 12.60 -7.62 2.91
N GLY A 180 11.97 -6.66 2.22
CA GLY A 180 10.54 -6.70 1.92
C GLY A 180 10.22 -7.32 0.56
N LEU A 181 8.98 -7.11 0.10
CA LEU A 181 8.44 -7.67 -1.14
C LEU A 181 8.12 -6.62 -2.21
N ILE A 182 8.32 -5.33 -1.90
CA ILE A 182 8.04 -4.25 -2.84
C ILE A 182 9.15 -4.20 -3.88
N TYR A 183 8.79 -4.58 -5.11
CA TYR A 183 9.68 -4.78 -6.24
C TYR A 183 8.99 -4.30 -7.52
N THR A 184 9.74 -3.62 -8.39
CA THR A 184 9.26 -3.12 -9.68
C THR A 184 10.08 -3.72 -10.83
N PRO A 185 9.47 -3.95 -12.00
CA PRO A 185 10.22 -4.11 -13.24
C PRO A 185 11.11 -2.88 -13.52
N PRO A 186 12.21 -3.04 -14.28
CA PRO A 186 13.10 -1.95 -14.61
C PRO A 186 12.46 -0.98 -15.64
N PHE A 187 12.85 0.29 -15.59
CA PHE A 187 12.39 1.33 -16.51
C PHE A 187 13.27 1.34 -17.77
N ARG A 188 12.92 0.53 -18.78
CA ARG A 188 13.77 0.28 -19.96
C ARG A 188 13.03 0.18 -21.28
#